data_AF-A0A953XPV3-F1
#
_entry.id   AF-A0A953XPV3-F1
#
_cell.length_a   1.000
_cell.length_b   1.000
_cell.length_c   1.000
_cell.angle_alpha   90.00
_cell.angle_beta   90.00
_cell.angle_gamma   90.00
#
_symmetry.space_group_name_H-M   'P 1'
#
loop_
_entity.id
_entity.type
_entity.pdbx_description
1 polymer ?
#
loop_
_entity_poly.entity_id
_entity_poly.type
_entity_poly.pdbx_seq_one_letter_code
_entity_poly.pdbx_strand_id
1 'polypeptide(L)'
;MRADAGLVERLKIVASRYTQSEIARRTGTWVSNVHHYLNGTRVPADFCIALVEKLGVSAQWLLTGEGEPYTADAAPDADQFAGDVKRLSRSLDSASRLRLGELVSNKRTRALAEINDAIDAHADAQRRVSAQLRQPLVDLYLSFTAAISEHDHGKSEALGRAKSHLQSAQLLQRLTDDPARRLDVTFMEMEVAIRESRFADALVEARRCFLISFSVFGPAAPRFIDTASTYASGAMRLGYMREARAVLDAGLAMARMAGNDPDFSGFADVQRANIAVETGVIEGMHDLARRGLTRIANRPLVSRINAAPLVANIGMMAGVTTFEEALKTEPRSVYQLRHLFQWAAWLEDAGRLRKLLRVRTKDMAGVSSVTSRLYDHWRAVGEFVLRAAWDRPHGLWREYETWDKQEVSSGAPEKDAVQRKIRCTQVARLCGETRQAGKLLLESDRLLNAMPEGMEPLLLDRATHHRNALVLGNPSKANSKIKQLRDDARRWFFDMTAAGYSCFAGLGL
;
A
#
# COMPACT_ATOMS: atom_id res chain seq x y z
N MET A 1 3.56 -40.69 -16.24
CA MET A 1 3.44 -40.12 -14.87
C MET A 1 2.46 -40.99 -14.08
N ARG A 2 2.90 -41.56 -12.96
CA ARG A 2 2.01 -42.24 -12.00
C ARG A 2 1.06 -41.20 -11.40
N ALA A 3 -0.13 -41.63 -10.96
CA ALA A 3 -1.05 -40.74 -10.26
C ALA A 3 -0.41 -40.23 -8.96
N ASP A 4 -0.71 -38.97 -8.61
CA ASP A 4 -0.37 -38.40 -7.32
C ASP A 4 -0.97 -39.27 -6.20
N ALA A 5 -0.14 -39.72 -5.26
CA ALA A 5 -0.55 -40.58 -4.17
C ALA A 5 -1.66 -39.94 -3.32
N GLY A 6 -1.67 -38.61 -3.20
CA GLY A 6 -2.72 -37.88 -2.47
C GLY A 6 -4.09 -37.96 -3.14
N LEU A 7 -4.14 -37.91 -4.47
CA LEU A 7 -5.40 -38.01 -5.22
C LEU A 7 -6.02 -39.40 -5.10
N VAL A 8 -5.19 -40.45 -5.15
CA VAL A 8 -5.65 -41.85 -5.03
C VAL A 8 -6.33 -42.08 -3.69
N GLU A 9 -5.77 -41.56 -2.61
CA GLU A 9 -6.32 -41.73 -1.27
C GLU A 9 -7.65 -40.98 -1.09
N ARG A 10 -7.78 -39.80 -1.71
CA ARG A 10 -9.07 -39.09 -1.77
C ARG A 10 -10.11 -39.83 -2.60
N LEU A 11 -9.72 -40.45 -3.72
CA LEU A 11 -10.65 -41.29 -4.49
C LEU A 11 -11.12 -42.52 -3.69
N LYS A 12 -10.26 -43.11 -2.84
CA LYS A 12 -10.68 -44.19 -1.93
C LYS A 12 -11.68 -43.71 -0.88
N ILE A 13 -11.56 -42.47 -0.40
CA ILE A 13 -12.56 -41.84 0.47
C ILE A 13 -13.89 -41.64 -0.28
N VAL A 14 -13.87 -41.33 -1.58
CA VAL A 14 -15.11 -41.30 -2.39
C VAL A 14 -15.72 -42.70 -2.52
N ALA A 15 -14.87 -43.71 -2.74
CA ALA A 15 -15.28 -45.11 -2.89
C ALA A 15 -15.76 -45.77 -1.58
N SER A 16 -15.59 -45.14 -0.42
CA SER A 16 -16.18 -45.61 0.84
C SER A 16 -17.67 -45.29 0.95
N ARG A 17 -18.14 -44.24 0.27
CA ARG A 17 -19.56 -43.82 0.25
C ARG A 17 -20.33 -44.38 -0.94
N TYR A 18 -19.65 -44.60 -2.07
CA TYR A 18 -20.26 -45.12 -3.30
C TYR A 18 -19.55 -46.39 -3.76
N THR A 19 -20.31 -47.40 -4.16
CA THR A 19 -19.72 -48.59 -4.79
C THR A 19 -19.06 -48.22 -6.13
N GLN A 20 -18.04 -48.97 -6.55
CA GLN A 20 -17.34 -48.70 -7.82
C GLN A 20 -18.30 -48.74 -9.02
N SER A 21 -19.28 -49.64 -9.01
CA SER A 21 -20.34 -49.71 -10.02
C SER A 21 -21.23 -48.46 -10.02
N GLU A 22 -21.49 -47.86 -8.86
CA GLU A 22 -22.27 -46.64 -8.77
C GLU A 22 -21.49 -45.42 -9.26
N ILE A 23 -20.21 -45.31 -8.90
CA ILE A 23 -19.30 -44.28 -9.42
C ILE A 23 -19.23 -44.37 -10.94
N ALA A 24 -19.00 -45.57 -11.47
CA ALA A 24 -18.96 -45.84 -12.91
C ALA A 24 -20.24 -45.40 -13.62
N ARG A 25 -21.41 -45.83 -13.11
CA ARG A 25 -22.72 -45.50 -13.67
C ARG A 25 -22.97 -44.00 -13.71
N ARG A 26 -22.68 -43.28 -12.61
CA ARG A 26 -22.96 -41.84 -12.51
C ARG A 26 -21.98 -40.98 -13.28
N THR A 27 -20.72 -41.40 -13.37
CA THR A 27 -19.66 -40.67 -14.08
C THR A 27 -19.56 -41.03 -15.56
N GLY A 28 -20.32 -42.04 -16.04
CA GLY A 28 -20.21 -42.54 -17.42
C GLY A 28 -18.88 -43.25 -17.71
N THR A 29 -18.19 -43.71 -16.67
CA THR A 29 -16.88 -44.37 -16.78
C THR A 29 -17.03 -45.88 -16.57
N TRP A 30 -16.27 -46.71 -17.27
CA TRP A 30 -16.30 -48.17 -17.06
C TRP A 30 -15.84 -48.56 -15.66
N VAL A 31 -16.46 -49.57 -15.05
CA VAL A 31 -16.14 -50.05 -13.69
C VAL A 31 -14.68 -50.47 -13.57
N SER A 32 -14.13 -51.12 -14.60
CA SER A 32 -12.70 -51.49 -14.67
C SER A 32 -11.79 -50.26 -14.60
N ASN A 33 -12.14 -49.16 -15.27
CA ASN A 33 -11.37 -47.92 -15.21
C ASN A 33 -11.43 -47.26 -13.83
N VAL A 34 -12.60 -47.26 -13.18
CA VAL A 34 -12.73 -46.79 -11.79
C VAL A 34 -11.84 -47.60 -10.85
N HIS A 35 -11.84 -48.93 -10.98
CA HIS A 35 -10.94 -49.81 -10.24
C HIS A 35 -9.46 -49.47 -10.49
N HIS A 36 -9.07 -49.23 -11.74
CA HIS A 36 -7.71 -48.84 -12.07
C HIS A 36 -7.34 -47.48 -11.46
N TYR A 37 -8.23 -46.49 -11.46
CA TYR A 37 -7.97 -45.17 -10.88
C TYR A 37 -7.75 -45.24 -9.36
N LEU A 38 -8.56 -46.04 -8.66
CA LEU A 38 -8.42 -46.27 -7.22
C LEU A 38 -7.13 -46.98 -6.82
N ASN A 39 -6.48 -47.67 -7.77
CA ASN A 39 -5.24 -48.41 -7.55
C ASN A 39 -4.01 -47.69 -8.14
N GLY A 40 -4.11 -46.38 -8.38
CA GLY A 40 -2.95 -45.53 -8.70
C GLY A 40 -2.58 -45.43 -10.18
N THR A 41 -3.46 -45.86 -11.09
CA THR A 41 -3.33 -45.48 -12.50
C THR A 41 -3.69 -44.01 -12.70
N ARG A 42 -3.19 -43.41 -13.79
CA ARG A 42 -3.41 -42.00 -14.10
C ARG A 42 -4.91 -41.71 -14.24
N VAL A 43 -5.39 -40.77 -13.43
CA VAL A 43 -6.79 -40.33 -13.42
C VAL A 43 -7.01 -39.25 -14.48
N PRO A 44 -7.94 -39.43 -15.44
CA PRO A 44 -8.29 -38.40 -16.41
C PRO A 44 -8.99 -37.21 -15.72
N ALA A 45 -8.76 -35.99 -16.24
CA ALA A 45 -9.42 -34.80 -15.73
C ALA A 45 -10.95 -34.88 -15.87
N ASP A 46 -11.44 -35.44 -16.98
CA ASP A 46 -12.88 -35.62 -17.24
C ASP A 46 -13.55 -36.49 -16.17
N PHE A 47 -12.83 -37.48 -15.64
CA PHE A 47 -13.33 -38.30 -14.54
C PHE A 47 -13.47 -37.48 -13.25
N CYS A 48 -12.48 -36.65 -12.91
CA CYS A 48 -12.56 -35.74 -11.76
C CYS A 48 -13.72 -34.75 -11.89
N ILE A 49 -13.94 -34.18 -13.08
CA ILE A 49 -15.07 -33.29 -13.36
C ILE A 49 -16.39 -34.04 -13.17
N ALA A 50 -16.50 -35.27 -13.67
CA ALA A 50 -17.69 -36.08 -13.52
C ALA A 50 -17.98 -36.43 -12.05
N LEU A 51 -16.96 -36.66 -11.22
CA LEU A 51 -17.14 -36.85 -9.77
C LEU A 51 -17.73 -35.59 -9.11
N VAL A 52 -17.23 -34.40 -9.47
CA VAL A 52 -17.75 -33.13 -8.95
C VAL A 52 -19.20 -32.93 -9.36
N GLU A 53 -19.52 -33.09 -10.65
CA GLU A 53 -20.86 -32.80 -11.16
C GLU A 53 -21.93 -33.83 -10.75
N LYS A 54 -21.56 -35.12 -10.70
CA LYS A 54 -22.54 -36.22 -10.60
C LYS A 54 -22.62 -36.85 -9.22
N LEU A 55 -21.56 -36.69 -8.41
CA LEU A 55 -21.50 -37.19 -7.03
C LEU A 55 -21.42 -36.06 -6.00
N GLY A 56 -21.34 -34.79 -6.43
CA GLY A 56 -21.23 -33.67 -5.51
C GLY A 56 -19.92 -33.68 -4.72
N VAL A 57 -18.83 -34.16 -5.32
CA VAL A 57 -17.50 -34.14 -4.68
C VAL A 57 -16.94 -32.72 -4.78
N SER A 58 -16.36 -32.19 -3.69
CA SER A 58 -15.73 -30.86 -3.71
C SER A 58 -14.49 -30.85 -4.61
N ALA A 59 -14.45 -29.94 -5.59
CA ALA A 59 -13.32 -29.83 -6.51
C ALA A 59 -12.01 -29.40 -5.81
N GLN A 60 -12.11 -28.49 -4.84
CA GLN A 60 -10.97 -28.05 -4.04
C GLN A 60 -10.41 -29.23 -3.24
N TRP A 61 -11.26 -29.92 -2.48
CA TRP A 61 -10.85 -31.08 -1.70
C TRP A 61 -10.25 -32.18 -2.59
N LEU A 62 -10.88 -32.50 -3.72
CA LEU A 62 -10.39 -33.55 -4.61
C LEU A 62 -8.97 -33.27 -5.15
N LEU A 63 -8.66 -31.99 -5.44
CA LEU A 63 -7.37 -31.59 -6.02
C LEU A 63 -6.31 -31.28 -4.97
N THR A 64 -6.65 -30.59 -3.88
CA THR A 64 -5.68 -30.10 -2.88
C THR A 64 -5.73 -30.86 -1.56
N GLY A 65 -6.83 -31.55 -1.26
CA GLY A 65 -7.09 -32.19 0.02
C GLY A 65 -7.62 -31.25 1.11
N GLU A 66 -7.90 -29.99 0.78
CA GLU A 66 -8.43 -29.00 1.72
C GLU A 66 -9.97 -28.96 1.69
N GLY A 67 -10.61 -28.95 2.87
CA GLY A 67 -12.07 -28.85 3.02
C GLY A 67 -12.79 -30.21 3.19
N GLU A 68 -14.12 -30.18 3.12
CA GLU A 68 -14.95 -31.40 3.23
C GLU A 68 -15.10 -32.13 1.87
N PRO A 69 -15.18 -33.48 1.86
CA PRO A 69 -15.20 -34.25 0.63
C PRO A 69 -16.42 -34.03 -0.27
N TYR A 70 -17.58 -33.70 0.32
CA TYR A 70 -18.85 -33.59 -0.39
C TYR A 70 -19.50 -32.23 -0.20
N THR A 71 -20.03 -31.68 -1.29
CA THR A 71 -20.76 -30.40 -1.29
C THR A 71 -22.12 -30.51 -0.60
N ALA A 72 -22.69 -31.72 -0.49
CA ALA A 72 -23.95 -31.97 0.21
C ALA A 72 -23.78 -32.07 1.74
N ASP A 73 -22.56 -32.30 2.22
CA ASP A 73 -22.23 -32.23 3.64
C ASP A 73 -21.72 -30.82 4.02
N ALA A 74 -21.48 -29.95 3.02
CA ALA A 74 -21.48 -28.51 3.27
C ALA A 74 -22.91 -28.10 3.61
N ALA A 75 -23.04 -27.22 4.61
CA ALA A 75 -24.32 -26.82 5.20
C ALA A 75 -25.43 -26.59 4.14
N PRO A 76 -26.72 -26.84 4.47
CA PRO A 76 -27.89 -26.60 3.60
C PRO A 76 -27.88 -25.27 2.82
N ASP A 77 -27.13 -24.29 3.32
CA ASP A 77 -26.87 -22.98 2.74
C ASP A 77 -26.11 -23.02 1.39
N ALA A 78 -25.30 -24.05 1.11
CA ALA A 78 -24.49 -24.14 -0.12
C ALA A 78 -25.34 -24.47 -1.36
N ASP A 79 -26.29 -25.39 -1.24
CA ASP A 79 -27.24 -25.72 -2.32
C ASP A 79 -28.21 -24.56 -2.58
N GLN A 80 -28.63 -23.86 -1.52
CA GLN A 80 -29.43 -22.66 -1.64
C GLN A 80 -28.67 -21.55 -2.38
N PHE A 81 -27.41 -21.31 -2.03
CA PHE A 81 -26.55 -20.33 -2.70
C PHE A 81 -26.35 -20.68 -4.18
N ALA A 82 -26.03 -21.93 -4.52
CA ALA A 82 -25.91 -22.37 -5.91
C ALA A 82 -27.23 -22.21 -6.69
N GLY A 83 -28.37 -22.43 -6.03
CA GLY A 83 -29.69 -22.15 -6.57
C GLY A 83 -29.91 -20.67 -6.87
N ASP A 84 -29.55 -19.79 -5.95
CA ASP A 84 -29.69 -18.34 -6.08
C ASP A 84 -28.76 -17.77 -7.19
N VAL A 85 -27.52 -18.25 -7.30
CA VAL A 85 -26.60 -17.90 -8.41
C VAL A 85 -27.14 -18.36 -9.77
N LYS A 86 -27.70 -19.57 -9.85
CA LYS A 86 -28.32 -20.07 -11.09
C LYS A 86 -29.57 -19.28 -11.48
N ARG A 87 -30.31 -18.70 -10.52
CA ARG A 87 -31.44 -17.80 -10.80
C ARG A 87 -30.93 -16.47 -11.34
N LEU A 88 -29.90 -15.89 -10.72
CA LEU A 88 -29.27 -14.65 -11.16
C LEU A 88 -28.85 -14.71 -12.64
N SER A 89 -28.14 -15.79 -13.02
CA SER A 89 -27.70 -16.02 -14.40
C SER A 89 -28.88 -16.17 -15.38
N ARG A 90 -29.94 -16.91 -15.00
CA ARG A 90 -31.13 -17.10 -15.85
C ARG A 90 -31.92 -15.81 -16.06
N SER A 91 -32.03 -14.96 -15.04
CA SER A 91 -32.69 -13.64 -15.18
C SER A 91 -31.92 -12.73 -16.13
N LEU A 92 -30.58 -12.72 -16.05
CA LEU A 92 -29.71 -11.95 -16.95
C LEU A 92 -29.81 -12.43 -18.42
N ASP A 93 -29.81 -13.74 -18.62
CA ASP A 93 -30.00 -14.36 -19.94
C ASP A 93 -31.40 -14.06 -20.52
N SER A 94 -32.43 -14.00 -19.68
CA SER A 94 -33.79 -13.68 -20.11
C SER A 94 -33.90 -12.19 -20.51
N ALA A 95 -33.34 -11.29 -19.70
CA ALA A 95 -33.32 -9.85 -19.99
C ALA A 95 -32.50 -9.51 -21.25
N SER A 96 -31.38 -10.19 -21.49
CA SER A 96 -30.54 -9.96 -22.69
C SER A 96 -31.14 -10.51 -23.98
N ARG A 97 -32.01 -11.54 -23.90
CA ARG A 97 -32.70 -12.14 -25.05
C ARG A 97 -33.96 -11.40 -25.48
N LEU A 98 -34.55 -10.58 -24.59
CA LEU A 98 -35.65 -9.67 -24.92
C LEU A 98 -35.13 -8.55 -25.83
N ARG A 99 -35.06 -8.86 -27.14
CA ARG A 99 -34.51 -7.96 -28.15
C ARG A 99 -35.35 -6.69 -28.26
N LEU A 100 -34.66 -5.56 -28.38
CA LEU A 100 -35.19 -4.23 -28.73
C LEU A 100 -36.18 -4.21 -29.92
N GLY A 101 -36.23 -5.26 -30.75
CA GLY A 101 -37.18 -5.41 -31.85
C GLY A 101 -38.64 -5.67 -31.44
N GLU A 102 -38.91 -6.27 -30.27
CA GLU A 102 -40.29 -6.51 -29.82
C GLU A 102 -40.98 -5.25 -29.25
N LEU A 103 -40.17 -4.26 -28.85
CA LEU A 103 -40.64 -2.94 -28.39
C LEU A 103 -41.32 -2.11 -29.48
N VAL A 104 -41.23 -2.52 -30.75
CA VAL A 104 -41.83 -1.84 -31.92
C VAL A 104 -43.26 -2.33 -32.23
N SER A 105 -43.73 -3.40 -31.58
CA SER A 105 -45.05 -4.01 -31.86
C SER A 105 -46.15 -3.61 -30.87
N ASN A 106 -47.42 -3.87 -31.23
CA ASN A 106 -48.59 -3.73 -30.34
C ASN A 106 -48.53 -4.61 -29.06
N LYS A 107 -47.50 -5.45 -28.89
CA LYS A 107 -47.26 -6.26 -27.67
C LYS A 107 -46.34 -5.57 -26.66
N ARG A 108 -45.96 -4.31 -26.90
CA ARG A 108 -45.04 -3.51 -26.07
C ARG A 108 -45.36 -3.56 -24.58
N THR A 109 -46.63 -3.43 -24.18
CA THR A 109 -47.02 -3.42 -22.76
C THR A 109 -46.71 -4.74 -22.06
N ARG A 110 -46.90 -5.88 -22.74
CA ARG A 110 -46.61 -7.20 -22.19
C ARG A 110 -45.11 -7.46 -22.10
N ALA A 111 -44.36 -7.12 -23.16
CA ALA A 111 -42.90 -7.25 -23.15
C ALA A 111 -42.26 -6.37 -22.06
N LEU A 112 -42.76 -5.15 -21.84
CA LEU A 112 -42.30 -4.27 -20.76
C LEU A 112 -42.61 -4.85 -19.37
N ALA A 113 -43.78 -5.46 -19.17
CA ALA A 113 -44.11 -6.14 -17.92
C ALA A 113 -43.16 -7.33 -17.65
N GLU A 114 -42.92 -8.18 -18.67
CA GLU A 114 -42.00 -9.33 -18.54
C GLU A 114 -40.54 -8.88 -18.30
N ILE A 115 -40.10 -7.76 -18.89
CA ILE A 115 -38.79 -7.15 -18.60
C ILE A 115 -38.72 -6.66 -17.15
N ASN A 116 -39.75 -5.94 -16.68
CA ASN A 116 -39.79 -5.44 -15.31
C ASN A 116 -39.78 -6.59 -14.29
N ASP A 117 -40.59 -7.62 -14.49
CA ASP A 117 -40.61 -8.82 -13.63
C ASP A 117 -39.24 -9.51 -13.59
N ALA A 118 -38.55 -9.60 -14.74
CA ALA A 118 -37.21 -10.17 -14.81
C ALA A 118 -36.16 -9.31 -14.08
N ILE A 119 -36.26 -7.98 -14.18
CA ILE A 119 -35.40 -7.03 -13.45
C ILE A 119 -35.63 -7.16 -11.94
N ASP A 120 -36.89 -7.21 -11.49
CA ASP A 120 -37.24 -7.36 -10.08
C ASP A 120 -36.76 -8.70 -9.51
N ALA A 121 -36.97 -9.79 -10.26
CA ALA A 121 -36.48 -11.12 -9.89
C ALA A 121 -34.93 -11.17 -9.86
N HIS A 122 -34.25 -10.47 -10.75
CA HIS A 122 -32.79 -10.33 -10.73
C HIS A 122 -32.32 -9.57 -9.49
N ALA A 123 -32.93 -8.42 -9.19
CA ALA A 123 -32.61 -7.61 -8.01
C ALA A 123 -32.85 -8.38 -6.69
N ASP A 124 -33.92 -9.19 -6.63
CA ASP A 124 -34.20 -10.08 -5.50
C ASP A 124 -33.14 -11.19 -5.35
N ALA A 125 -32.78 -11.87 -6.44
CA ALA A 125 -31.75 -12.90 -6.43
C ALA A 125 -30.40 -12.31 -6.01
N GLN A 126 -30.05 -11.14 -6.54
CA GLN A 126 -28.82 -10.44 -6.21
C GLN A 126 -28.77 -10.02 -4.73
N ARG A 127 -29.89 -9.56 -4.16
CA ARG A 127 -29.98 -9.26 -2.72
C ARG A 127 -29.75 -10.49 -1.86
N ARG A 128 -30.29 -11.66 -2.24
CA ARG A 128 -30.08 -12.93 -1.50
C ARG A 128 -28.63 -13.41 -1.58
N VAL A 129 -28.06 -13.42 -2.79
CA VAL A 129 -26.64 -13.75 -3.01
C VAL A 129 -25.75 -12.80 -2.21
N SER A 130 -26.00 -11.49 -2.25
CA SER A 130 -25.24 -10.49 -1.50
C SER A 130 -25.33 -10.72 0.01
N ALA A 131 -26.50 -11.09 0.53
CA ALA A 131 -26.70 -11.42 1.95
C ALA A 131 -25.91 -12.68 2.36
N GLN A 132 -25.94 -13.73 1.54
CA GLN A 132 -25.19 -14.97 1.78
C GLN A 132 -23.66 -14.77 1.68
N LEU A 133 -23.19 -13.87 0.81
CA LEU A 133 -21.76 -13.59 0.65
C LEU A 133 -21.17 -12.63 1.67
N ARG A 134 -21.99 -11.95 2.47
CA ARG A 134 -21.52 -10.94 3.42
C ARG A 134 -20.49 -11.51 4.40
N GLN A 135 -20.81 -12.62 5.06
CA GLN A 135 -19.92 -13.21 6.06
C GLN A 135 -18.66 -13.84 5.43
N PRO A 136 -18.75 -14.64 4.35
CA PRO A 136 -17.56 -15.15 3.66
C PRO A 136 -16.57 -14.06 3.22
N LEU A 137 -17.06 -12.91 2.74
CA LEU A 137 -16.20 -11.78 2.37
C LEU A 137 -15.54 -11.13 3.59
N VAL A 138 -16.24 -11.02 4.73
CA VAL A 138 -15.66 -10.57 6.01
C VAL A 138 -14.56 -11.53 6.46
N ASP A 139 -14.81 -12.84 6.42
CA ASP A 139 -13.86 -13.86 6.87
C ASP A 139 -12.59 -13.89 5.99
N LEU A 140 -12.75 -13.74 4.67
CA LEU A 140 -11.65 -13.58 3.73
C LEU A 140 -10.84 -12.32 4.02
N TYR A 141 -11.49 -11.19 4.28
CA TYR A 141 -10.81 -9.95 4.65
C TYR A 141 -10.02 -10.11 5.95
N LEU A 142 -10.62 -10.72 6.99
CA LEU A 142 -9.92 -10.94 8.26
C LEU A 142 -8.72 -11.88 8.09
N SER A 143 -8.88 -12.97 7.35
CA SER A 143 -7.79 -13.92 7.05
C SER A 143 -6.68 -13.27 6.22
N PHE A 144 -7.05 -12.40 5.27
CA PHE A 144 -6.12 -11.56 4.55
C PHE A 144 -5.32 -10.63 5.47
N THR A 145 -5.99 -9.88 6.35
CA THR A 145 -5.31 -8.95 7.27
C THR A 145 -4.37 -9.70 8.22
N ALA A 146 -4.76 -10.89 8.68
CA ALA A 146 -3.89 -11.76 9.47
C ALA A 146 -2.66 -12.20 8.68
N ALA A 147 -2.83 -12.64 7.42
CA ALA A 147 -1.72 -13.03 6.56
C ALA A 147 -0.78 -11.86 6.23
N ILE A 148 -1.30 -10.65 6.02
CA ILE A 148 -0.48 -9.44 5.86
C ILE A 148 0.31 -9.14 7.14
N SER A 149 -0.35 -9.21 8.31
CA SER A 149 0.32 -9.02 9.59
C SER A 149 1.46 -10.03 9.77
N GLU A 150 1.23 -11.31 9.49
CA GLU A 150 2.28 -12.34 9.54
C GLU A 150 3.45 -12.06 8.59
N HIS A 151 3.17 -11.59 7.38
CA HIS A 151 4.19 -11.17 6.43
C HIS A 151 5.02 -9.99 6.96
N ASP A 152 4.35 -9.00 7.56
CA ASP A 152 5.00 -7.85 8.17
C ASP A 152 5.88 -8.24 9.39
N HIS A 153 5.62 -9.41 10.00
CA HIS A 153 6.46 -10.03 11.03
C HIS A 153 7.55 -10.99 10.46
N GLY A 154 7.76 -10.98 9.15
CA GLY A 154 8.87 -11.70 8.48
C GLY A 154 8.51 -13.05 7.88
N LYS A 155 7.25 -13.51 7.95
CA LYS A 155 6.81 -14.76 7.31
C LYS A 155 6.57 -14.55 5.81
N SER A 156 7.61 -14.69 5.00
CA SER A 156 7.58 -14.37 3.56
C SER A 156 6.45 -15.06 2.78
N GLU A 157 6.15 -16.32 3.10
CA GLU A 157 5.12 -17.15 2.50
C GLU A 157 3.69 -16.68 2.79
N ALA A 158 3.49 -15.88 3.84
CA ALA A 158 2.19 -15.34 4.21
C ALA A 158 1.63 -14.38 3.14
N LEU A 159 2.49 -13.71 2.37
CA LEU A 159 2.05 -12.88 1.24
C LEU A 159 1.38 -13.72 0.14
N GLY A 160 1.86 -14.96 -0.08
CA GLY A 160 1.22 -15.89 -1.02
C GLY A 160 -0.20 -16.26 -0.58
N ARG A 161 -0.42 -16.50 0.73
CA ARG A 161 -1.76 -16.72 1.29
C ARG A 161 -2.65 -15.49 1.16
N ALA A 162 -2.14 -14.30 1.49
CA ALA A 162 -2.88 -13.05 1.33
C ALA A 162 -3.35 -12.87 -0.14
N LYS A 163 -2.49 -13.15 -1.12
CA LYS A 163 -2.86 -13.10 -2.54
C LYS A 163 -3.94 -14.10 -2.91
N SER A 164 -3.89 -15.32 -2.37
CA SER A 164 -4.95 -16.32 -2.55
C SER A 164 -6.29 -15.85 -1.99
N HIS A 165 -6.30 -15.27 -0.77
CA HIS A 165 -7.50 -14.69 -0.18
C HIS A 165 -8.05 -13.53 -1.01
N LEU A 166 -7.19 -12.65 -1.54
CA LEU A 166 -7.58 -11.58 -2.46
C LEU A 166 -8.23 -12.13 -3.74
N GLN A 167 -7.64 -13.15 -4.37
CA GLN A 167 -8.22 -13.77 -5.58
C GLN A 167 -9.61 -14.34 -5.31
N SER A 168 -9.79 -15.04 -4.19
CA SER A 168 -11.10 -15.55 -3.76
C SER A 168 -12.09 -14.42 -3.52
N ALA A 169 -11.68 -13.35 -2.84
CA ALA A 169 -12.53 -12.20 -2.56
C ALA A 169 -12.94 -11.46 -3.85
N GLN A 170 -12.04 -11.33 -4.84
CA GLN A 170 -12.36 -10.76 -6.15
C GLN A 170 -13.40 -11.58 -6.91
N LEU A 171 -13.35 -12.91 -6.83
CA LEU A 171 -14.36 -13.77 -7.46
C LEU A 171 -15.73 -13.61 -6.80
N LEU A 172 -15.79 -13.60 -5.47
CA LEU A 172 -17.04 -13.42 -4.73
C LEU A 172 -17.59 -11.99 -4.86
N GLN A 173 -16.73 -10.98 -4.92
CA GLN A 173 -17.12 -9.58 -5.07
C GLN A 173 -17.89 -9.31 -6.37
N ARG A 174 -17.63 -10.07 -7.44
CA ARG A 174 -18.38 -9.97 -8.71
C ARG A 174 -19.85 -10.40 -8.60
N LEU A 175 -20.20 -11.11 -7.53
CA LEU A 175 -21.55 -11.62 -7.29
C LEU A 175 -22.36 -10.74 -6.31
N THR A 176 -21.76 -9.68 -5.79
CA THR A 176 -22.40 -8.77 -4.83
C THR A 176 -22.26 -7.31 -5.27
N ASP A 177 -23.33 -6.55 -5.06
CA ASP A 177 -23.34 -5.10 -5.25
C ASP A 177 -23.09 -4.33 -3.95
N ASP A 178 -22.78 -5.01 -2.84
CA ASP A 178 -22.48 -4.35 -1.57
C ASP A 178 -21.21 -3.48 -1.70
N PRO A 179 -21.34 -2.15 -1.69
CA PRO A 179 -20.21 -1.26 -1.93
C PRO A 179 -19.23 -1.26 -0.76
N ALA A 180 -19.64 -1.65 0.46
CA ALA A 180 -18.73 -1.84 1.57
C ALA A 180 -17.81 -3.04 1.36
N ARG A 181 -18.31 -4.12 0.74
CA ARG A 181 -17.47 -5.28 0.40
C ARG A 181 -16.55 -4.98 -0.77
N ARG A 182 -17.01 -4.20 -1.75
CA ARG A 182 -16.14 -3.69 -2.82
C ARG A 182 -14.97 -2.89 -2.24
N LEU A 183 -15.22 -2.03 -1.27
CA LEU A 183 -14.17 -1.29 -0.57
C LEU A 183 -13.15 -2.22 0.10
N ASP A 184 -13.60 -3.28 0.79
CA ASP A 184 -12.69 -4.24 1.44
C ASP A 184 -11.75 -4.89 0.41
N VAL A 185 -12.28 -5.32 -0.75
CA VAL A 185 -11.48 -5.92 -1.81
C VAL A 185 -10.49 -4.91 -2.41
N THR A 186 -10.92 -3.68 -2.69
CA THR A 186 -10.02 -2.62 -3.18
C THR A 186 -8.93 -2.30 -2.16
N PHE A 187 -9.24 -2.33 -0.86
CA PHE A 187 -8.24 -2.19 0.19
C PHE A 187 -7.23 -3.35 0.19
N MET A 188 -7.69 -4.60 0.00
CA MET A 188 -6.81 -5.76 -0.13
C MET A 188 -5.87 -5.62 -1.34
N GLU A 189 -6.37 -5.15 -2.48
CA GLU A 189 -5.57 -4.88 -3.70
C GLU A 189 -4.48 -3.85 -3.42
N MET A 190 -4.82 -2.76 -2.76
CA MET A 190 -3.89 -1.72 -2.32
C MET A 190 -2.80 -2.28 -1.40
N GLU A 191 -3.17 -3.05 -0.37
CA GLU A 191 -2.21 -3.63 0.60
C GLU A 191 -1.23 -4.61 -0.07
N VAL A 192 -1.71 -5.47 -0.97
CA VAL A 192 -0.84 -6.35 -1.77
C VAL A 192 0.12 -5.55 -2.62
N ALA A 193 -0.38 -4.52 -3.33
CA ALA A 193 0.47 -3.65 -4.14
C ALA A 193 1.57 -2.97 -3.31
N ILE A 194 1.26 -2.52 -2.08
CA ILE A 194 2.25 -1.96 -1.14
C ILE A 194 3.35 -2.98 -0.81
N ARG A 195 2.99 -4.22 -0.46
CA ARG A 195 3.95 -5.27 -0.06
C ARG A 195 4.80 -5.75 -1.24
N GLU A 196 4.24 -5.74 -2.44
CA GLU A 196 4.96 -6.01 -3.69
C GLU A 196 5.75 -4.79 -4.20
N SER A 197 5.79 -3.69 -3.45
CA SER A 197 6.45 -2.44 -3.83
C SER A 197 5.94 -1.82 -5.14
N ARG A 198 4.71 -2.16 -5.56
CA ARG A 198 3.98 -1.56 -6.68
C ARG A 198 3.20 -0.33 -6.24
N PHE A 199 3.91 0.68 -5.74
CA PHE A 199 3.31 1.82 -5.06
C PHE A 199 2.41 2.67 -5.97
N ALA A 200 2.74 2.80 -7.26
CA ALA A 200 1.87 3.49 -8.23
C ALA A 200 0.49 2.82 -8.34
N ASP A 201 0.45 1.48 -8.42
CA ASP A 201 -0.80 0.72 -8.44
C ASP A 201 -1.54 0.88 -7.10
N ALA A 202 -0.80 0.82 -5.97
CA ALA A 202 -1.39 1.06 -4.66
C ALA A 202 -2.05 2.44 -4.55
N LEU A 203 -1.49 3.49 -5.16
CA LEU A 203 -2.10 4.82 -5.19
C LEU A 203 -3.41 4.84 -6.00
N VAL A 204 -3.45 4.15 -7.13
CA VAL A 204 -4.68 4.01 -7.93
C VAL A 204 -5.78 3.35 -7.09
N GLU A 205 -5.44 2.27 -6.37
CA GLU A 205 -6.41 1.61 -5.50
C GLU A 205 -6.76 2.44 -4.27
N ALA A 206 -5.82 3.21 -3.69
CA ALA A 206 -6.11 4.12 -2.59
C ALA A 206 -7.09 5.25 -3.00
N ARG A 207 -6.95 5.79 -4.22
CA ARG A 207 -7.91 6.75 -4.81
C ARG A 207 -9.30 6.13 -4.92
N ARG A 208 -9.40 4.89 -5.41
CA ARG A 208 -10.68 4.16 -5.49
C ARG A 208 -11.27 3.91 -4.11
N CYS A 209 -10.47 3.47 -3.14
CA CYS A 209 -10.89 3.30 -1.76
C CYS A 209 -11.49 4.60 -1.20
N PHE A 210 -10.81 5.74 -1.39
CA PHE A 210 -11.31 7.04 -0.94
C PHE A 210 -12.68 7.38 -1.54
N LEU A 211 -12.84 7.25 -2.86
CA LEU A 211 -14.11 7.51 -3.53
C LEU A 211 -15.24 6.56 -3.08
N ILE A 212 -14.95 5.26 -2.96
CA ILE A 212 -15.94 4.28 -2.50
C ILE A 212 -16.31 4.57 -1.05
N SER A 213 -15.33 4.78 -0.15
CA SER A 213 -15.58 5.05 1.27
C SER A 213 -16.47 6.28 1.50
N PHE A 214 -16.30 7.34 0.70
CA PHE A 214 -17.18 8.50 0.74
C PHE A 214 -18.64 8.11 0.43
N SER A 215 -18.86 7.32 -0.64
CA SER A 215 -20.20 6.88 -1.02
C SER A 215 -20.84 5.91 -0.03
N VAL A 216 -20.04 5.06 0.62
CA VAL A 216 -20.53 3.98 1.50
C VAL A 216 -20.86 4.49 2.89
N PHE A 217 -19.95 5.25 3.49
CA PHE A 217 -20.08 5.63 4.90
C PHE A 217 -20.47 7.09 5.11
N GLY A 218 -20.33 7.92 4.08
CA GLY A 218 -20.44 9.36 4.20
C GLY A 218 -19.30 9.99 5.00
N PRO A 219 -19.26 11.33 5.06
CA PRO A 219 -18.18 12.06 5.71
C PRO A 219 -18.19 11.96 7.25
N ALA A 220 -19.33 11.57 7.84
CA ALA A 220 -19.51 11.40 9.27
C ALA A 220 -18.84 10.15 9.83
N ALA A 221 -18.36 9.23 9.00
CA ALA A 221 -17.81 7.98 9.51
C ALA A 221 -16.29 8.10 9.79
N PRO A 222 -15.79 7.62 10.94
CA PRO A 222 -14.34 7.56 11.21
C PRO A 222 -13.55 6.83 10.11
N ARG A 223 -14.14 5.77 9.55
CA ARG A 223 -13.55 4.97 8.48
C ARG A 223 -13.29 5.77 7.19
N PHE A 224 -14.06 6.83 6.93
CA PHE A 224 -13.80 7.73 5.81
C PHE A 224 -12.49 8.52 6.02
N ILE A 225 -12.26 9.04 7.23
CA ILE A 225 -11.01 9.74 7.58
C ILE A 225 -9.79 8.81 7.55
N ASP A 226 -9.94 7.56 8.00
CA ASP A 226 -8.88 6.56 7.92
C ASP A 226 -8.49 6.29 6.46
N THR A 227 -9.48 6.24 5.57
CA THR A 227 -9.25 6.04 4.13
C THR A 227 -8.59 7.27 3.50
N ALA A 228 -9.02 8.48 3.86
CA ALA A 228 -8.36 9.73 3.42
C ALA A 228 -6.90 9.79 3.87
N SER A 229 -6.61 9.39 5.12
CA SER A 229 -5.25 9.36 5.68
C SER A 229 -4.37 8.32 5.00
N THR A 230 -4.92 7.14 4.71
CA THR A 230 -4.22 6.08 3.98
C THR A 230 -3.87 6.52 2.56
N TYR A 231 -4.83 7.13 1.86
CA TYR A 231 -4.59 7.70 0.53
C TYR A 231 -3.52 8.80 0.57
N ALA A 232 -3.64 9.76 1.48
CA ALA A 232 -2.65 10.84 1.61
C ALA A 232 -1.24 10.29 1.91
N SER A 233 -1.13 9.26 2.73
CA SER A 233 0.14 8.58 3.02
C SER A 233 0.75 7.93 1.76
N GLY A 234 -0.08 7.28 0.94
CA GLY A 234 0.35 6.70 -0.34
C GLY A 234 0.79 7.75 -1.35
N ALA A 235 0.01 8.82 -1.51
CA ALA A 235 0.32 9.95 -2.38
C ALA A 235 1.63 10.64 -1.95
N MET A 236 1.80 10.90 -0.65
CA MET A 236 3.04 11.45 -0.06
C MET A 236 4.26 10.57 -0.36
N ARG A 237 4.11 9.25 -0.23
CA ARG A 237 5.19 8.30 -0.50
C ARG A 237 5.68 8.40 -1.95
N LEU A 238 4.77 8.56 -2.90
CA LEU A 238 5.08 8.73 -4.32
C LEU A 238 5.48 10.16 -4.71
N GLY A 239 5.35 11.13 -3.80
CA GLY A 239 5.71 12.53 -4.05
C GLY A 239 4.54 13.42 -4.49
N TYR A 240 3.31 12.92 -4.55
CA TYR A 240 2.12 13.73 -4.87
C TYR A 240 1.62 14.50 -3.64
N MET A 241 2.46 15.40 -3.10
CA MET A 241 2.21 16.09 -1.84
C MET A 241 0.99 17.00 -1.86
N ARG A 242 0.78 17.72 -2.96
CA ARG A 242 -0.35 18.65 -3.10
C ARG A 242 -1.68 17.90 -3.16
N GLU A 243 -1.71 16.78 -3.87
CA GLU A 243 -2.86 15.87 -3.92
C GLU A 243 -3.14 15.30 -2.52
N ALA A 244 -2.12 14.78 -1.84
CA ALA A 244 -2.23 14.26 -0.48
C ALA A 244 -2.82 15.30 0.49
N ARG A 245 -2.35 16.56 0.39
CA ARG A 245 -2.86 17.69 1.16
C ARG A 245 -4.32 18.00 0.85
N ALA A 246 -4.67 18.12 -0.43
CA ALA A 246 -6.03 18.43 -0.86
C ALA A 246 -7.04 17.39 -0.34
N VAL A 247 -6.67 16.12 -0.40
CA VAL A 247 -7.48 15.00 0.11
C VAL A 247 -7.68 15.09 1.62
N LEU A 248 -6.61 15.34 2.39
CA LEU A 248 -6.74 15.49 3.85
C LEU A 248 -7.52 16.74 4.23
N ASP A 249 -7.27 17.87 3.57
CA ASP A 249 -7.99 19.12 3.80
C ASP A 249 -9.50 18.91 3.59
N ALA A 250 -9.88 18.31 2.46
CA ALA A 250 -11.28 18.01 2.16
C ALA A 250 -11.88 16.98 3.12
N GLY A 251 -11.18 15.87 3.38
CA GLY A 251 -11.62 14.80 4.28
C GLY A 251 -11.90 15.33 5.68
N LEU A 252 -10.94 16.06 6.26
CA LEU A 252 -11.05 16.66 7.59
C LEU A 252 -12.14 17.72 7.66
N ALA A 253 -12.28 18.57 6.64
CA ALA A 253 -13.34 19.57 6.59
C ALA A 253 -14.72 18.91 6.62
N MET A 254 -14.94 17.91 5.76
CA MET A 254 -16.21 17.19 5.69
C MET A 254 -16.52 16.42 6.98
N ALA A 255 -15.54 15.74 7.58
CA ALA A 255 -15.74 15.04 8.84
C ALA A 255 -16.11 15.99 9.98
N ARG A 256 -15.46 17.15 10.07
CA ARG A 256 -15.79 18.16 11.09
C ARG A 256 -17.18 18.75 10.90
N MET A 257 -17.57 19.05 9.67
CA MET A 257 -18.93 19.51 9.35
C MET A 257 -19.98 18.48 9.73
N ALA A 258 -19.64 17.19 9.64
CA ALA A 258 -20.50 16.08 10.02
C ALA A 258 -20.49 15.77 11.54
N GLY A 259 -19.80 16.58 12.36
CA GLY A 259 -19.77 16.42 13.81
C GLY A 259 -18.86 15.29 14.31
N ASN A 260 -17.91 14.80 13.50
CA ASN A 260 -16.99 13.77 13.95
C ASN A 260 -16.13 14.25 15.12
N ASP A 261 -15.90 13.34 16.06
CA ASP A 261 -15.09 13.57 17.24
C ASP A 261 -13.63 13.93 16.84
N PRO A 262 -13.09 15.06 17.35
CA PRO A 262 -11.70 15.45 17.18
C PRO A 262 -10.68 14.33 17.43
N ASP A 263 -10.99 13.36 18.29
CA ASP A 263 -10.11 12.26 18.67
C ASP A 263 -9.80 11.27 17.55
N PHE A 264 -10.68 11.10 16.56
CA PHE A 264 -10.39 10.27 15.37
C PHE A 264 -9.57 11.02 14.33
N SER A 265 -9.70 12.35 14.30
CA SER A 265 -9.00 13.21 13.32
C SER A 265 -7.57 13.58 13.71
N GLY A 266 -7.14 13.32 14.95
CA GLY A 266 -5.88 13.84 15.48
C GLY A 266 -4.64 13.38 14.71
N PHE A 267 -4.58 12.12 14.26
CA PHE A 267 -3.47 11.66 13.41
C PHE A 267 -3.50 12.29 12.02
N ALA A 268 -4.69 12.45 11.43
CA ALA A 268 -4.87 13.12 10.14
C ALA A 268 -4.44 14.61 10.23
N ASP A 269 -4.68 15.29 11.35
CA ASP A 269 -4.16 16.65 11.60
C ASP A 269 -2.62 16.70 11.62
N VAL A 270 -1.97 15.70 12.25
CA VAL A 270 -0.51 15.60 12.26
C VAL A 270 0.03 15.37 10.84
N GLN A 271 -0.59 14.46 10.08
CA GLN A 271 -0.21 14.22 8.69
C GLN A 271 -0.39 15.46 7.82
N ARG A 272 -1.54 16.14 7.96
CA ARG A 272 -1.85 17.37 7.25
C ARG A 272 -0.79 18.44 7.53
N ALA A 273 -0.43 18.63 8.80
CA ALA A 273 0.61 19.57 9.18
C ALA A 273 1.97 19.19 8.57
N ASN A 274 2.34 17.91 8.59
CA ASN A 274 3.58 17.45 7.97
C ASN A 274 3.60 17.72 6.46
N ILE A 275 2.53 17.40 5.74
CA ILE A 275 2.46 17.61 4.29
C ILE A 275 2.46 19.12 3.95
N ALA A 276 1.78 19.95 4.76
CA ALA A 276 1.84 21.40 4.61
C ALA A 276 3.29 21.91 4.73
N VAL A 277 4.04 21.41 5.72
CA VAL A 277 5.45 21.77 5.91
C VAL A 277 6.33 21.23 4.78
N GLU A 278 6.11 20.02 4.30
CA GLU A 278 6.84 19.48 3.14
C GLU A 278 6.55 20.28 1.84
N THR A 279 5.42 21.00 1.78
CA THR A 279 4.99 21.84 0.64
C THR A 279 5.23 23.34 0.85
N GLY A 280 6.04 23.74 1.85
CA GLY A 280 6.46 25.13 2.03
C GLY A 280 5.58 25.98 2.97
N VAL A 281 4.63 25.38 3.69
CA VAL A 281 3.77 26.07 4.66
C VAL A 281 4.10 25.59 6.08
N ILE A 282 4.83 26.40 6.86
CA ILE A 282 5.24 26.03 8.23
C ILE A 282 4.53 26.80 9.34
N GLU A 283 4.03 28.00 9.05
CA GLU A 283 3.38 28.85 10.04
C GLU A 283 2.18 28.12 10.69
N GLY A 284 2.19 28.05 12.02
CA GLY A 284 1.15 27.38 12.82
C GLY A 284 1.09 25.85 12.69
N MET A 285 1.89 25.21 11.83
CA MET A 285 1.81 23.76 11.59
C MET A 285 2.35 22.94 12.75
N HIS A 286 3.38 23.41 13.46
CA HIS A 286 3.87 22.75 14.67
C HIS A 286 2.78 22.67 15.75
N ASP A 287 2.06 23.76 15.99
CA ASP A 287 0.96 23.78 16.96
C ASP A 287 -0.22 22.92 16.54
N LEU A 288 -0.57 22.90 15.25
CA LEU A 288 -1.58 21.99 14.71
C LEU A 288 -1.20 20.53 14.98
N ALA A 289 0.04 20.15 14.64
CA ALA A 289 0.53 18.80 14.83
C ALA A 289 0.56 18.42 16.32
N ARG A 290 1.02 19.32 17.20
CA ARG A 290 1.02 19.10 18.65
C ARG A 290 -0.39 18.86 19.21
N ARG A 291 -1.37 19.68 18.81
CA ARG A 291 -2.78 19.46 19.20
C ARG A 291 -3.31 18.11 18.69
N GLY A 292 -3.00 17.76 17.44
CA GLY A 292 -3.37 16.46 16.87
C GLY A 292 -2.79 15.29 17.67
N LEU A 293 -1.51 15.37 18.06
CA LEU A 293 -0.85 14.38 18.90
C LEU A 293 -1.49 14.27 20.30
N THR A 294 -1.85 15.39 20.93
CA THR A 294 -2.54 15.40 22.23
C THR A 294 -3.89 14.67 22.16
N ARG A 295 -4.67 14.87 21.09
CA ARG A 295 -5.97 14.20 20.92
C ARG A 295 -5.86 12.68 20.78
N ILE A 296 -4.75 12.18 20.25
CA ILE A 296 -4.52 10.73 20.13
C ILE A 296 -3.71 10.16 21.30
N ALA A 297 -3.53 10.90 22.40
CA ALA A 297 -2.73 10.45 23.55
C ALA A 297 -3.25 9.12 24.15
N ASN A 298 -4.57 8.94 24.17
CA ASN A 298 -5.24 7.75 24.69
C ASN A 298 -5.45 6.64 23.65
N ARG A 299 -4.99 6.84 22.40
CA ARG A 299 -5.15 5.86 21.32
C ARG A 299 -4.08 4.75 21.41
N PRO A 300 -4.30 3.62 20.71
CA PRO A 300 -3.32 2.55 20.62
C PRO A 300 -1.93 3.06 20.25
N LEU A 301 -0.90 2.38 20.76
CA LEU A 301 0.50 2.78 20.63
C LEU A 301 0.91 3.06 19.16
N VAL A 302 0.35 2.31 18.21
CA VAL A 302 0.65 2.45 16.77
C VAL A 302 0.41 3.87 16.23
N SER A 303 -0.67 4.54 16.65
CA SER A 303 -0.97 5.91 16.19
C SER A 303 0.07 6.90 16.71
N ARG A 304 0.53 6.71 17.95
CA ARG A 304 1.53 7.58 18.59
C ARG A 304 2.94 7.38 18.04
N ILE A 305 3.32 6.13 17.74
CA ILE A 305 4.60 5.76 17.10
C ILE A 305 4.81 6.51 15.77
N ASN A 306 3.73 6.74 15.02
CA ASN A 306 3.79 7.45 13.74
C ASN A 306 3.67 8.97 13.90
N ALA A 307 2.82 9.44 14.80
CA ALA A 307 2.54 10.87 14.96
C ALA A 307 3.67 11.65 15.63
N ALA A 308 4.22 11.12 16.74
CA ALA A 308 5.20 11.85 17.53
C ALA A 308 6.48 12.20 16.74
N PRO A 309 7.04 11.30 15.90
CA PRO A 309 8.15 11.64 15.01
C PRO A 309 7.85 12.78 14.02
N LEU A 310 6.63 12.85 13.50
CA LEU A 310 6.23 13.90 12.57
C LEU A 310 6.15 15.26 13.28
N VAL A 311 5.59 15.30 14.49
CA VAL A 311 5.57 16.53 15.31
C VAL A 311 7.00 17.01 15.58
N ALA A 312 7.90 16.11 15.98
CA ALA A 312 9.31 16.44 16.21
C ALA A 312 10.01 16.92 14.93
N ASN A 313 9.73 16.28 13.78
CA ASN A 313 10.26 16.70 12.48
C ASN A 313 9.82 18.12 12.11
N ILE A 314 8.53 18.42 12.25
CA ILE A 314 7.97 19.76 12.02
C ILE A 314 8.60 20.78 12.98
N GLY A 315 8.75 20.41 14.26
CA GLY A 315 9.37 21.25 15.27
C GLY A 315 10.84 21.57 14.97
N MET A 316 11.59 20.60 14.44
CA MET A 316 12.98 20.81 13.97
C MET A 316 13.02 21.73 12.75
N MET A 317 12.09 21.60 11.79
CA MET A 317 12.01 22.52 10.65
C MET A 317 11.68 23.97 11.07
N ALA A 318 10.82 24.11 12.07
CA ALA A 318 10.44 25.40 12.65
C ALA A 318 11.46 25.94 13.66
N GLY A 319 12.49 25.15 14.02
CA GLY A 319 13.51 25.47 15.02
C GLY A 319 13.00 25.66 16.44
N VAL A 320 11.81 25.12 16.73
CA VAL A 320 11.21 25.09 18.08
C VAL A 320 11.48 23.76 18.78
N THR A 321 12.12 22.81 18.09
CA THR A 321 12.57 21.53 18.65
C THR A 321 14.00 21.29 18.23
N THR A 322 14.87 21.04 19.19
CA THR A 322 16.27 20.66 18.94
C THR A 322 16.36 19.18 18.54
N PHE A 323 17.46 18.79 17.91
CA PHE A 323 17.73 17.40 17.60
C PHE A 323 17.76 16.52 18.88
N GLU A 324 18.31 17.05 19.97
CA GLU A 324 18.44 16.37 21.25
C GLU A 324 17.08 16.15 21.95
N GLU A 325 16.15 17.09 21.81
CA GLU A 325 14.75 16.93 22.26
C GLU A 325 13.99 15.94 21.37
N ALA A 326 14.15 16.05 20.05
CA ALA A 326 13.55 15.13 19.10
C ALA A 326 13.99 13.68 19.35
N LEU A 327 15.26 13.45 19.70
CA LEU A 327 15.79 12.12 20.08
C LEU A 327 15.20 11.56 21.39
N LYS A 328 14.75 12.43 22.30
CA LYS A 328 14.14 12.04 23.58
C LYS A 328 12.62 11.85 23.49
N THR A 329 12.01 12.12 22.34
CA THR A 329 10.55 12.00 22.17
C THR A 329 10.11 10.54 22.32
N GLU A 330 9.05 10.30 23.09
CA GLU A 330 8.45 8.99 23.31
C GLU A 330 7.08 8.88 22.57
N PRO A 331 6.67 7.68 22.13
CA PRO A 331 7.41 6.42 22.18
C PRO A 331 8.55 6.39 21.15
N ARG A 332 9.72 5.86 21.53
CA ARG A 332 10.82 5.64 20.59
C ARG A 332 10.39 4.71 19.45
N SER A 333 10.64 5.14 18.22
CA SER A 333 10.25 4.39 17.04
C SER A 333 11.30 4.42 15.95
N VAL A 334 11.20 3.46 15.03
CA VAL A 334 11.99 3.46 13.80
C VAL A 334 11.75 4.72 12.97
N TYR A 335 10.51 5.23 12.91
CA TYR A 335 10.19 6.47 12.20
C TYR A 335 10.90 7.68 12.78
N GLN A 336 11.03 7.76 14.11
CA GLN A 336 11.83 8.79 14.78
C GLN A 336 13.28 8.75 14.32
N LEU A 337 13.94 7.58 14.41
CA LEU A 337 15.33 7.43 13.99
C LEU A 337 15.51 7.75 12.51
N ARG A 338 14.56 7.36 11.66
CA ARG A 338 14.56 7.67 10.23
C ARG A 338 14.69 9.18 10.00
N HIS A 339 13.83 9.98 10.62
CA HIS A 339 13.88 11.44 10.50
C HIS A 339 15.20 11.99 11.06
N LEU A 340 15.65 11.51 12.22
CA LEU A 340 16.89 11.97 12.82
C LEU A 340 18.12 11.63 11.96
N PHE A 341 18.18 10.46 11.33
CA PHE A 341 19.23 10.11 10.36
C PHE A 341 19.20 11.04 9.15
N GLN A 342 18.02 11.31 8.60
CA GLN A 342 17.87 12.24 7.49
C GLN A 342 18.38 13.64 7.85
N TRP A 343 18.04 14.14 9.04
CA TRP A 343 18.52 15.43 9.55
C TRP A 343 20.04 15.46 9.77
N ALA A 344 20.59 14.45 10.44
CA ALA A 344 22.03 14.38 10.71
C ALA A 344 22.84 14.23 9.40
N ALA A 345 22.32 13.47 8.44
CA ALA A 345 22.90 13.31 7.11
C ALA A 345 22.84 14.61 6.31
N TRP A 346 21.69 15.31 6.28
CA TRP A 346 21.56 16.62 5.63
C TRP A 346 22.48 17.67 6.24
N LEU A 347 22.60 17.69 7.58
CA LEU A 347 23.50 18.60 8.29
C LEU A 347 24.98 18.25 8.11
N GLU A 348 25.29 17.02 7.67
CA GLU A 348 26.65 16.44 7.65
C GLU A 348 27.27 16.39 9.06
N ASP A 349 26.44 16.19 10.08
CA ASP A 349 26.86 16.20 11.48
C ASP A 349 27.37 14.82 11.91
N ALA A 350 28.70 14.65 11.86
CA ALA A 350 29.37 13.41 12.23
C ALA A 350 29.11 12.99 13.69
N GLY A 351 28.94 13.95 14.61
CA GLY A 351 28.67 13.66 16.02
C GLY A 351 27.30 13.03 16.21
N ARG A 352 26.28 13.63 15.58
CA ARG A 352 24.90 13.12 15.60
C ARG A 352 24.78 11.78 14.86
N LEU A 353 25.43 11.63 13.71
CA LEU A 353 25.46 10.35 12.99
C LEU A 353 26.05 9.22 13.84
N ARG A 354 27.23 9.42 14.46
CA ARG A 354 27.82 8.42 15.37
C ARG A 354 26.91 8.09 16.55
N LYS A 355 26.21 9.09 17.11
CA LYS A 355 25.26 8.88 18.20
C LYS A 355 24.09 7.99 17.75
N LEU A 356 23.51 8.27 16.58
CA LEU A 356 22.39 7.49 16.04
C LEU A 356 22.80 6.05 15.68
N LEU A 357 24.00 5.85 15.10
CA LEU A 357 24.51 4.52 14.73
C LEU A 357 24.74 3.59 15.94
N ARG A 358 24.83 4.14 17.16
CA ARG A 358 24.94 3.37 18.40
C ARG A 358 23.59 2.93 18.97
N VAL A 359 22.48 3.48 18.47
CA VAL A 359 21.14 3.15 18.98
C VAL A 359 20.75 1.75 18.50
N ARG A 360 20.38 0.87 19.44
CA ARG A 360 19.90 -0.48 19.15
C ARG A 360 18.39 -0.47 18.88
N THR A 361 17.96 -1.10 17.79
CA THR A 361 16.54 -1.14 17.36
C THR A 361 15.68 -2.11 18.14
N LYS A 362 16.29 -3.09 18.83
CA LYS A 362 15.57 -4.14 19.59
C LYS A 362 14.65 -3.61 20.68
N ASP A 363 14.87 -2.38 21.14
CA ASP A 363 14.09 -1.73 22.21
C ASP A 363 13.07 -0.72 21.64
N MET A 364 12.86 -0.70 20.32
CA MET A 364 11.98 0.27 19.65
C MET A 364 10.60 -0.29 19.39
N ALA A 365 9.60 0.58 19.54
CA ALA A 365 8.23 0.22 19.24
C ALA A 365 7.96 0.30 17.72
N GLY A 366 7.06 -0.56 17.23
CA GLY A 366 6.60 -0.53 15.84
C GLY A 366 7.57 -1.11 14.82
N VAL A 367 8.47 -2.01 15.24
CA VAL A 367 9.36 -2.73 14.32
C VAL A 367 8.57 -3.79 13.54
N SER A 368 8.20 -3.46 12.31
CA SER A 368 7.81 -4.41 11.25
C SER A 368 8.94 -4.59 10.23
N SER A 369 8.85 -5.62 9.37
CA SER A 369 9.79 -5.86 8.27
C SER A 369 9.97 -4.63 7.37
N VAL A 370 8.86 -3.93 7.05
CA VAL A 370 8.87 -2.70 6.24
C VAL A 370 9.60 -1.57 6.96
N THR A 371 9.30 -1.36 8.24
CA THR A 371 9.98 -0.30 9.01
C THR A 371 11.46 -0.62 9.22
N SER A 372 11.83 -1.89 9.43
CA SER A 372 13.24 -2.30 9.56
C SER A 372 14.02 -1.94 8.30
N ARG A 373 13.51 -2.29 7.10
CA ARG A 373 14.18 -1.90 5.85
C ARG A 373 14.35 -0.39 5.70
N LEU A 374 13.33 0.39 6.06
CA LEU A 374 13.45 1.85 6.06
C LEU A 374 14.51 2.35 7.04
N TYR A 375 14.60 1.76 8.23
CA TYR A 375 15.66 2.07 9.18
C TYR A 375 17.04 1.70 8.62
N ASP A 376 17.20 0.49 8.11
CA ASP A 376 18.46 -0.04 7.60
C ASP A 376 18.97 0.82 6.42
N HIS A 377 18.06 1.23 5.53
CA HIS A 377 18.36 2.20 4.46
C HIS A 377 18.94 3.51 5.01
N TRP A 378 18.24 4.16 5.94
CA TRP A 378 18.67 5.45 6.46
C TRP A 378 19.90 5.36 7.38
N ARG A 379 20.05 4.25 8.07
CA ARG A 379 21.26 3.92 8.81
C ARG A 379 22.45 3.83 7.87
N ALA A 380 22.35 3.05 6.80
CA ALA A 380 23.40 2.91 5.80
C ALA A 380 23.73 4.25 5.11
N VAL A 381 22.71 5.04 4.75
CA VAL A 381 22.92 6.42 4.25
C VAL A 381 23.75 7.24 5.25
N GLY A 382 23.41 7.16 6.54
CA GLY A 382 24.17 7.81 7.61
C GLY A 382 25.62 7.32 7.70
N GLU A 383 25.86 6.01 7.54
CA GLU A 383 27.21 5.41 7.50
C GLU A 383 28.02 5.93 6.31
N PHE A 384 27.42 5.99 5.11
CA PHE A 384 28.07 6.52 3.92
C PHE A 384 28.42 8.00 4.07
N VAL A 385 27.50 8.84 4.58
CA VAL A 385 27.77 10.26 4.82
C VAL A 385 28.88 10.44 5.86
N LEU A 386 28.86 9.66 6.95
CA LEU A 386 29.89 9.71 7.98
C LEU A 386 31.27 9.32 7.44
N ARG A 387 31.37 8.21 6.70
CA ARG A 387 32.61 7.76 6.04
C ARG A 387 33.10 8.80 5.04
N ALA A 388 32.21 9.36 4.22
CA ALA A 388 32.55 10.37 3.24
C ALA A 388 33.09 11.65 3.89
N ALA A 389 32.49 12.11 4.99
CA ALA A 389 32.91 13.32 5.68
C ALA A 389 34.24 13.15 6.42
N TRP A 390 34.51 11.96 6.97
CA TRP A 390 35.65 11.71 7.87
C TRP A 390 36.83 11.03 7.19
N ASP A 391 36.61 9.88 6.56
CA ASP A 391 37.67 9.05 5.96
C ASP A 391 38.01 9.52 4.53
N ARG A 392 37.06 10.20 3.88
CA ARG A 392 37.13 10.68 2.49
C ARG A 392 37.65 9.62 1.51
N PRO A 393 37.13 8.39 1.51
CA PRO A 393 37.67 7.37 0.61
C PRO A 393 37.30 7.72 -0.84
N HIS A 394 38.28 7.68 -1.72
CA HIS A 394 38.06 7.82 -3.16
C HIS A 394 37.12 6.72 -3.67
N GLY A 395 36.16 7.09 -4.52
CA GLY A 395 35.23 6.12 -5.12
C GLY A 395 34.04 5.69 -4.24
N LEU A 396 33.95 6.12 -2.97
CA LEU A 396 32.84 5.76 -2.06
C LEU A 396 31.44 6.05 -2.64
N TRP A 397 31.32 7.09 -3.47
CA TRP A 397 30.05 7.42 -4.12
C TRP A 397 29.57 6.33 -5.10
N ARG A 398 30.48 5.54 -5.69
CA ARG A 398 30.11 4.39 -6.55
C ARG A 398 29.63 3.21 -5.72
N GLU A 399 30.26 2.98 -4.57
CA GLU A 399 29.77 2.00 -3.59
C GLU A 399 28.33 2.38 -3.17
N TYR A 400 28.11 3.66 -2.83
CA TYR A 400 26.78 4.18 -2.50
C TYR A 400 25.80 3.99 -3.67
N GLU A 401 26.17 4.39 -4.90
CA GLU A 401 25.27 4.27 -6.06
C GLU A 401 24.92 2.79 -6.37
N THR A 402 25.85 1.87 -6.15
CA THR A 402 25.64 0.43 -6.35
C THR A 402 24.75 -0.15 -5.27
N TRP A 403 25.02 0.19 -4.01
CA TRP A 403 24.22 -0.22 -2.86
C TRP A 403 22.78 0.31 -2.96
N ASP A 404 22.59 1.60 -3.28
CA ASP A 404 21.27 2.23 -3.35
C ASP A 404 20.43 1.64 -4.51
N LYS A 405 21.08 1.19 -5.60
CA LYS A 405 20.43 0.43 -6.69
C LYS A 405 19.89 -0.94 -6.25
N GLN A 406 20.50 -1.54 -5.23
CA GLN A 406 20.15 -2.88 -4.73
C GLN A 406 19.14 -2.83 -3.59
N GLU A 407 19.17 -1.79 -2.75
CA GLU A 407 18.50 -1.80 -1.45
C GLU A 407 16.99 -1.57 -1.52
N VAL A 408 16.48 -0.50 -2.15
CA VAL A 408 15.05 -0.21 -2.06
C VAL A 408 14.55 0.57 -3.28
N SER A 409 13.46 0.08 -3.89
CA SER A 409 12.58 0.89 -4.73
C SER A 409 11.42 1.37 -3.86
N SER A 410 11.21 2.69 -3.74
CA SER A 410 9.98 3.27 -3.21
C SER A 410 8.80 3.14 -4.18
N GLY A 411 9.02 2.48 -5.33
CA GLY A 411 8.10 2.29 -6.47
C GLY A 411 7.58 3.57 -7.08
N ALA A 412 8.24 4.70 -6.80
CA ALA A 412 8.27 5.88 -7.64
C ALA A 412 9.68 5.98 -8.25
N PRO A 413 9.96 5.25 -9.35
CA PRO A 413 11.31 5.18 -9.89
C PRO A 413 11.89 6.56 -10.22
N GLU A 414 11.05 7.51 -10.62
CA GLU A 414 11.44 8.90 -10.89
C GLU A 414 11.90 9.62 -9.61
N LYS A 415 11.09 9.54 -8.53
CA LYS A 415 11.43 10.14 -7.23
C LYS A 415 12.68 9.50 -6.63
N ASP A 416 12.80 8.17 -6.70
CA ASP A 416 13.97 7.44 -6.21
C ASP A 416 15.22 7.81 -6.98
N ALA A 417 15.12 7.91 -8.31
CA ALA A 417 16.24 8.34 -9.14
C ALA A 417 16.73 9.73 -8.75
N VAL A 418 15.83 10.67 -8.49
CA VAL A 418 16.16 12.01 -7.99
C VAL A 418 16.86 11.93 -6.64
N GLN A 419 16.25 11.28 -5.64
CA GLN A 419 16.80 11.17 -4.28
C GLN A 419 18.19 10.52 -4.28
N ARG A 420 18.34 9.42 -5.02
CA ARG A 420 19.62 8.73 -5.22
C ARG A 420 20.68 9.67 -5.78
N LYS A 421 20.38 10.40 -6.86
CA LYS A 421 21.36 11.30 -7.48
C LYS A 421 21.73 12.48 -6.58
N ILE A 422 20.78 13.00 -5.80
CA ILE A 422 21.07 14.03 -4.78
C ILE A 422 22.06 13.50 -3.73
N ARG A 423 21.87 12.27 -3.23
CA ARG A 423 22.75 11.66 -2.23
C ARG A 423 24.09 11.24 -2.79
N CYS A 424 24.14 10.68 -4.01
CA CYS A 424 25.39 10.43 -4.72
C CYS A 424 26.22 11.72 -4.88
N THR A 425 25.55 12.83 -5.21
CA THR A 425 26.17 14.16 -5.29
C THR A 425 26.76 14.56 -3.94
N GLN A 426 26.01 14.37 -2.85
CA GLN A 426 26.45 14.68 -1.50
C GLN A 426 27.70 13.87 -1.11
N VAL A 427 27.66 12.55 -1.29
CA VAL A 427 28.78 11.64 -0.95
C VAL A 427 30.00 11.96 -1.80
N ALA A 428 29.85 12.14 -3.12
CA ALA A 428 30.96 12.49 -4.00
C ALA A 428 31.61 13.83 -3.59
N ARG A 429 30.79 14.83 -3.24
CA ARG A 429 31.29 16.13 -2.75
C ARG A 429 32.08 15.97 -1.45
N LEU A 430 31.55 15.24 -0.48
CA LEU A 430 32.21 15.02 0.81
C LEU A 430 33.56 14.30 0.68
N CYS A 431 33.67 13.37 -0.28
CA CYS A 431 34.94 12.72 -0.64
C CYS A 431 35.93 13.63 -1.41
N GLY A 432 35.56 14.88 -1.73
CA GLY A 432 36.41 15.81 -2.50
C GLY A 432 36.37 15.61 -4.03
N GLU A 433 35.49 14.74 -4.54
CA GLU A 433 35.36 14.39 -5.97
C GLU A 433 34.61 15.49 -6.76
N THR A 434 35.11 16.72 -6.70
CA THR A 434 34.41 17.95 -7.14
C THR A 434 33.89 17.87 -8.58
N ARG A 435 34.70 17.35 -9.52
CA ARG A 435 34.29 17.21 -10.93
C ARG A 435 33.11 16.25 -11.09
N GLN A 436 33.14 15.13 -10.37
CA GLN A 436 32.08 14.13 -10.45
C GLN A 436 30.82 14.62 -9.73
N ALA A 437 30.96 15.24 -8.56
CA ALA A 437 29.87 15.86 -7.83
C ALA A 437 29.16 16.92 -8.69
N GLY A 438 29.91 17.75 -9.43
CA GLY A 438 29.32 18.71 -10.38
C GLY A 438 28.49 18.06 -11.50
N LYS A 439 28.94 16.92 -12.04
CA LYS A 439 28.15 16.16 -13.04
C LYS A 439 26.87 15.60 -12.44
N LEU A 440 26.97 14.97 -11.27
CA LEU A 440 25.83 14.39 -10.56
C LEU A 440 24.82 15.48 -10.13
N LEU A 441 25.29 16.66 -9.74
CA LEU A 441 24.44 17.81 -9.43
C LEU A 441 23.57 18.20 -10.63
N LEU A 442 24.19 18.39 -11.80
CA LEU A 442 23.48 18.73 -13.04
C LEU A 442 22.50 17.62 -13.49
N GLU A 443 22.88 16.35 -13.29
CA GLU A 443 21.98 15.22 -13.53
C GLU A 443 20.77 15.26 -12.59
N SER A 444 20.99 15.50 -11.29
CA SER A 444 19.91 15.60 -10.31
C SER A 444 18.98 16.79 -10.58
N ASP A 445 19.52 17.94 -11.00
CA ASP A 445 18.74 19.11 -11.41
C ASP A 445 17.87 18.80 -12.64
N ARG A 446 18.44 18.13 -13.65
CA ARG A 446 17.66 17.68 -14.82
C ARG A 446 16.53 16.73 -14.41
N LEU A 447 16.79 15.76 -13.53
CA LEU A 447 15.77 14.81 -13.07
C LEU A 447 14.68 15.51 -12.25
N LEU A 448 15.04 16.46 -11.38
CA LEU A 448 14.10 17.28 -10.62
C LEU A 448 13.14 18.04 -11.55
N ASN A 449 13.68 18.69 -12.59
CA ASN A 449 12.90 19.44 -13.57
C ASN A 449 12.09 18.55 -14.52
N ALA A 450 12.42 17.26 -14.61
CA ALA A 450 11.72 16.27 -15.43
C ALA A 450 10.71 15.42 -14.62
N MET A 451 10.52 15.70 -13.33
CA MET A 451 9.53 14.99 -12.53
C MET A 451 8.12 15.20 -13.11
N PRO A 452 7.24 14.18 -13.04
CA PRO A 452 5.86 14.31 -13.47
C PRO A 452 5.15 15.48 -12.77
N GLU A 453 4.19 16.09 -13.46
CA GLU A 453 3.39 17.17 -12.89
C GLU A 453 2.70 16.72 -11.59
N GLY A 454 2.78 17.58 -10.56
CA GLY A 454 2.23 17.30 -9.23
C GLY A 454 3.12 16.43 -8.33
N MET A 455 4.19 15.83 -8.86
CA MET A 455 5.18 15.10 -8.06
C MET A 455 6.28 16.06 -7.58
N GLU A 456 6.60 15.99 -6.29
CA GLU A 456 7.63 16.80 -5.66
C GLU A 456 8.55 15.94 -4.77
N PRO A 457 9.87 16.23 -4.72
CA PRO A 457 10.76 15.63 -3.72
C PRO A 457 10.39 16.10 -2.31
N LEU A 458 10.86 15.37 -1.29
CA LEU A 458 10.75 15.85 0.09
C LEU A 458 11.56 17.13 0.28
N LEU A 459 11.15 17.95 1.23
CA LEU A 459 11.78 19.24 1.48
C LEU A 459 13.26 19.09 1.83
N LEU A 460 13.62 18.11 2.66
CA LEU A 460 15.03 17.86 3.01
C LEU A 460 15.85 17.32 1.84
N ASP A 461 15.25 16.59 0.89
CA ASP A 461 15.96 16.17 -0.32
C ASP A 461 16.25 17.40 -1.20
N ARG A 462 15.27 18.31 -1.35
CA ARG A 462 15.45 19.57 -2.06
C ARG A 462 16.50 20.47 -1.37
N ALA A 463 16.45 20.56 -0.04
CA ALA A 463 17.46 21.28 0.75
C ALA A 463 18.86 20.67 0.57
N THR A 464 18.97 19.34 0.48
CA THR A 464 20.25 18.65 0.22
C THR A 464 20.77 18.98 -1.18
N HIS A 465 19.89 19.01 -2.20
CA HIS A 465 20.25 19.42 -3.56
C HIS A 465 20.81 20.86 -3.59
N HIS A 466 20.09 21.82 -3.00
CA HIS A 466 20.53 23.22 -2.95
C HIS A 466 21.81 23.40 -2.13
N ARG A 467 21.97 22.69 -1.01
CA ARG A 467 23.23 22.68 -0.23
C ARG A 467 24.40 22.18 -1.07
N ASN A 468 24.21 21.13 -1.86
CA ASN A 468 25.25 20.64 -2.79
C ASN A 468 25.64 21.71 -3.82
N ALA A 469 24.67 22.45 -4.37
CA ALA A 469 24.93 23.55 -5.30
C ALA A 469 25.72 24.71 -4.65
N LEU A 470 25.36 25.11 -3.42
CA LEU A 470 26.07 26.15 -2.68
C LEU A 470 27.55 25.83 -2.50
N VAL A 471 27.87 24.61 -2.09
CA VAL A 471 29.25 24.19 -1.80
C VAL A 471 30.06 23.99 -3.08
N LEU A 472 29.46 23.44 -4.14
CA LEU A 472 30.17 23.18 -5.40
C LEU A 472 30.40 24.43 -6.26
N GLY A 473 29.56 25.46 -6.12
CA GLY A 473 29.61 26.67 -6.96
C GLY A 473 30.74 27.66 -6.65
N ASN A 474 31.90 27.22 -6.15
CA ASN A 474 33.04 28.11 -5.85
C ASN A 474 33.54 28.84 -7.13
N PRO A 475 33.67 30.18 -7.17
CA PRO A 475 33.56 30.96 -8.41
C PRO A 475 34.70 30.82 -9.43
N SER A 476 35.91 30.41 -9.03
CA SER A 476 37.07 30.51 -9.94
C SER A 476 37.11 29.44 -11.05
N LYS A 477 36.36 28.34 -10.91
CA LYS A 477 36.41 27.19 -11.84
C LYS A 477 35.07 26.51 -12.11
N ALA A 478 33.95 27.02 -11.61
CA ALA A 478 32.65 26.38 -11.75
C ALA A 478 32.04 26.62 -13.16
N ASN A 479 31.37 25.60 -13.69
CA ASN A 479 30.53 25.70 -14.87
C ASN A 479 29.44 26.78 -14.65
N SER A 480 29.13 27.58 -15.67
CA SER A 480 28.11 28.64 -15.60
C SER A 480 26.75 28.14 -15.09
N LYS A 481 26.35 26.91 -15.44
CA LYS A 481 25.12 26.29 -14.94
C LYS A 481 25.19 25.96 -13.44
N ILE A 482 26.33 25.52 -12.93
CA ILE A 482 26.52 25.28 -11.47
C ILE A 482 26.49 26.62 -10.71
N LYS A 483 27.04 27.69 -11.31
CA LYS A 483 26.95 29.04 -10.74
C LYS A 483 25.48 29.50 -10.65
N GLN A 484 24.70 29.28 -11.70
CA GLN A 484 23.25 29.56 -11.68
C GLN A 484 22.56 28.78 -10.56
N LEU A 485 22.79 27.46 -10.46
CA LEU A 485 22.19 26.63 -9.41
C LEU A 485 22.56 27.09 -7.99
N ARG A 486 23.76 27.64 -7.80
CA ARG A 486 24.17 28.25 -6.53
C ARG A 486 23.36 29.51 -6.22
N ASP A 487 23.14 30.37 -7.20
CA ASP A 487 22.35 31.59 -7.01
C ASP A 487 20.87 31.24 -6.75
N ASP A 488 20.33 30.25 -7.45
CA ASP A 488 19.00 29.70 -7.21
C ASP A 488 18.90 29.09 -5.80
N ALA A 489 19.92 28.35 -5.36
CA ALA A 489 19.98 27.78 -4.01
C ALA A 489 19.98 28.86 -2.91
N ARG A 490 20.72 29.96 -3.08
CA ARG A 490 20.71 31.08 -2.13
C ARG A 490 19.33 31.69 -2.00
N ARG A 491 18.69 31.96 -3.14
CA ARG A 491 17.32 32.50 -3.18
C ARG A 491 16.36 31.55 -2.49
N TRP A 492 16.44 30.25 -2.81
CA TRP A 492 15.59 29.24 -2.20
C TRP A 492 15.72 29.20 -0.67
N PHE A 493 16.94 29.17 -0.12
CA PHE A 493 17.13 29.18 1.34
C PHE A 493 16.66 30.50 1.98
N PHE A 494 16.86 31.64 1.30
CA PHE A 494 16.34 32.93 1.76
C PHE A 494 14.81 32.90 1.84
N ASP A 495 14.14 32.47 0.77
CA ASP A 495 12.67 32.39 0.69
C ASP A 495 12.10 31.44 1.75
N MET A 496 12.72 30.27 1.95
CA MET A 496 12.29 29.33 2.97
C MET A 496 12.50 29.87 4.39
N THR A 497 13.61 30.58 4.65
CA THR A 497 13.84 31.24 5.95
C THR A 497 12.78 32.32 6.20
N ALA A 498 12.47 33.12 5.18
CA ALA A 498 11.41 34.14 5.24
C ALA A 498 10.02 33.53 5.46
N ALA A 499 9.77 32.32 4.94
CA ALA A 499 8.54 31.56 5.19
C ALA A 499 8.47 30.95 6.61
N GLY A 500 9.52 31.05 7.42
CA GLY A 500 9.56 30.58 8.82
C GLY A 500 10.34 29.28 9.06
N TYR A 501 11.05 28.76 8.07
CA TYR A 501 11.91 27.58 8.23
C TYR A 501 13.26 27.96 8.84
N SER A 502 13.26 28.19 10.15
CA SER A 502 14.46 28.63 10.88
C SER A 502 15.62 27.64 10.81
N CYS A 503 15.36 26.35 10.52
CA CYS A 503 16.42 25.37 10.28
C CYS A 503 17.33 25.71 9.09
N PHE A 504 16.89 26.58 8.18
CA PHE A 504 17.64 27.02 7.01
C PHE A 504 18.33 28.37 7.21
N ALA A 505 18.17 28.99 8.37
CA ALA A 505 18.80 30.27 8.68
C ALA A 505 20.32 30.21 8.50
N GLY A 506 20.88 31.21 7.82
CA GLY A 506 22.32 31.33 7.57
C GLY A 506 22.86 30.57 6.36
N LEU A 507 22.05 29.73 5.69
CA LEU A 507 22.49 29.02 4.47
C LEU A 507 22.34 29.86 3.18
N GLY A 508 21.53 30.92 3.21
CA GLY A 508 21.27 31.81 2.06
C GLY A 508 22.23 32.99 1.91
N LEU A 509 23.09 33.24 2.91
CA LEU A 509 24.10 34.31 2.93
C LEU A 509 25.38 33.82 2.23
#